data_AF-A0A9Q0Y8L9-F1
#
_entry.id   AF-A0A9Q0Y8L9-F1
#
_cell.length_a   1.000
_cell.length_b   1.000
_cell.length_c   1.000
_cell.angle_alpha   90.00
_cell.angle_beta   90.00
_cell.angle_gamma   90.00
#
_symmetry.space_group_name_H-M   'P 1'
#
loop_
_entity.id
_entity.type
_entity.pdbx_description
1 polymer ?
#
loop_
_entity_poly.entity_id
_entity_poly.type
_entity_poly.pdbx_seq_one_letter_code
_entity_poly.pdbx_strand_id
1 'polypeptide(L)' 'MLKDVSDIELSTTLLGEKISFPVAIAPTGMQRLAHPQGEVATAKGTVQHHNTISFVSS' A
#
# COMPACT_ATOMS: atom_id res chain seq x y z
N MET A 1 -18.27 -14.55 21.36
CA MET A 1 -17.32 -13.72 22.15
C MET A 1 -17.58 -12.27 21.81
N LEU A 2 -17.64 -11.35 22.78
CA LEU A 2 -17.77 -9.91 22.54
C LEU A 2 -16.45 -9.25 22.91
N LYS A 3 -15.93 -8.40 22.03
CA LYS A 3 -14.68 -7.65 22.22
C LYS A 3 -14.94 -6.20 21.83
N ASP A 4 -14.36 -5.28 22.58
CA ASP A 4 -14.38 -3.86 22.22
C ASP A 4 -13.57 -3.65 20.93
N VAL A 5 -14.17 -2.91 20.00
CA VAL A 5 -13.67 -2.63 18.65
C VAL A 5 -13.83 -1.15 18.30
N SER A 6 -14.02 -0.29 19.30
CA SER A 6 -14.12 1.16 19.15
C SER A 6 -12.88 1.77 18.47
N ASP A 7 -11.70 1.23 18.77
CA ASP A 7 -10.42 1.63 18.17
C ASP A 7 -9.69 0.41 17.58
N ILE A 8 -9.52 0.39 16.25
CA ILE A 8 -8.78 -0.66 15.54
C ILE A 8 -7.50 -0.06 14.96
N GLU A 9 -6.37 -0.55 15.44
CA GLU A 9 -5.04 -0.20 14.96
C GLU A 9 -4.66 -1.15 13.81
N LEU A 10 -4.34 -0.59 12.63
CA LEU A 10 -4.06 -1.36 11.41
C LEU A 10 -2.58 -1.31 10.99
N SER A 11 -1.75 -0.52 11.68
CA SER A 11 -0.35 -0.40 11.34
C SER A 11 0.42 -1.67 11.69
N THR A 12 1.46 -1.93 10.92
CA THR A 12 2.36 -3.06 11.16
C THR A 12 3.76 -2.72 10.67
N THR A 13 4.71 -3.60 10.88
CA THR A 13 6.07 -3.45 10.37
C THR A 13 6.31 -4.44 9.24
N LEU A 14 6.74 -3.94 8.08
CA LEU A 14 7.07 -4.75 6.90
C LEU A 14 8.48 -4.40 6.44
N LEU A 15 9.37 -5.40 6.36
CA LEU A 15 10.77 -5.23 5.98
C LEU A 15 11.54 -4.19 6.82
N GLY A 16 11.14 -3.98 8.08
CA GLY A 16 11.73 -3.00 8.99
C GLY A 16 11.05 -1.63 8.97
N GLU A 17 10.17 -1.36 8.01
CA GLU A 17 9.45 -0.09 7.88
C GLU A 17 8.07 -0.16 8.54
N LYS A 18 7.70 0.92 9.24
CA LYS A 18 6.35 1.05 9.82
C LYS A 18 5.36 1.49 8.74
N ILE A 19 4.39 0.65 8.44
CA ILE A 19 3.30 0.92 7.48
C ILE A 19 1.98 1.13 8.22
N SER A 20 1.12 2.01 7.73
CA SER A 20 -0.15 2.36 8.38
C SER A 20 -1.28 1.35 8.11
N PHE A 21 -1.06 0.41 7.20
CA PHE A 21 -2.07 -0.55 6.74
C PHE A 21 -1.41 -1.85 6.32
N PRO A 22 -1.95 -3.04 6.66
CA PRO A 22 -1.24 -4.32 6.52
C PRO A 22 -1.42 -4.91 5.10
N VAL A 23 -1.34 -4.06 4.07
CA VAL A 23 -1.46 -4.42 2.65
C VAL A 23 -0.41 -3.63 1.86
N ALA A 24 0.30 -4.31 0.97
CA ALA A 24 1.30 -3.72 0.08
C ALA A 24 0.90 -3.93 -1.40
N ILE A 25 1.45 -3.12 -2.29
CA ILE A 25 1.18 -3.22 -3.73
C ILE A 25 2.17 -4.17 -4.40
N ALA A 26 1.64 -5.28 -4.95
CA ALA A 26 2.43 -6.28 -5.65
C ALA A 26 3.06 -5.74 -6.96
N PRO A 27 4.20 -6.27 -7.40
CA PRO A 27 4.86 -5.80 -8.62
C PRO A 27 4.00 -6.15 -9.84
N THR A 28 3.54 -5.12 -10.53
CA THR A 28 2.78 -5.23 -11.79
C THR A 28 3.38 -4.24 -12.79
N GLY A 29 3.90 -4.73 -13.90
CA GLY A 29 4.45 -3.89 -14.97
C GLY A 29 3.38 -3.39 -15.95
N MET A 30 3.79 -2.52 -16.88
CA MET A 30 2.96 -2.00 -17.96
C MET A 30 1.69 -1.28 -17.47
N GLN A 31 1.77 -0.59 -16.32
CA GLN A 31 0.60 0.07 -15.72
C GLN A 31 0.08 1.24 -16.57
N ARG A 32 0.86 1.70 -17.55
CA ARG A 32 0.41 2.66 -18.57
C ARG A 32 -0.75 2.17 -19.43
N LEU A 33 -0.99 0.85 -19.49
CA LEU A 33 -2.17 0.28 -20.12
C LEU A 33 -3.46 0.65 -19.37
N ALA A 34 -3.38 0.84 -18.05
CA ALA A 34 -4.52 1.19 -17.21
C ALA A 34 -4.64 2.71 -16.98
N HIS A 35 -3.52 3.44 -16.89
CA HIS A 35 -3.53 4.88 -16.64
C HIS A 35 -2.29 5.57 -17.25
N PRO A 36 -2.39 6.74 -17.90
CA PRO A 36 -1.25 7.37 -18.59
C PRO A 36 0.00 7.60 -17.72
N GLN A 37 -0.18 7.83 -16.42
CA GLN A 37 0.93 8.03 -15.47
C GLN A 37 1.58 6.71 -15.00
N GLY A 38 0.97 5.55 -15.28
CA GLY A 38 1.48 4.22 -14.96
C GLY A 38 1.89 4.05 -13.50
N GLU A 39 3.06 3.45 -13.31
CA GLU A 39 3.66 3.10 -12.03
C GLU A 39 3.83 4.31 -11.10
N VAL A 40 4.01 5.51 -11.68
CA VAL A 40 4.12 6.76 -10.92
C VAL A 40 2.82 7.12 -10.21
N ALA A 41 1.66 6.89 -10.86
CA ALA A 41 0.37 7.12 -10.21
C ALA A 41 0.15 6.12 -9.08
N THR A 42 0.50 4.86 -9.28
CA THR A 42 0.39 3.82 -8.24
C THR A 42 1.26 4.15 -7.04
N ALA A 43 2.54 4.47 -7.23
CA ALA A 43 3.45 4.83 -6.14
C ALA A 43 2.95 6.05 -5.34
N LYS A 44 2.42 7.07 -6.03
CA LYS A 44 1.80 8.24 -5.38
C LYS A 44 0.55 7.85 -4.58
N GLY A 45 -0.34 7.06 -5.18
CA GLY A 45 -1.57 6.61 -4.54
C GLY A 45 -1.31 5.77 -3.29
N THR A 46 -0.27 4.93 -3.32
CA THR A 46 0.21 4.18 -2.15
C THR A 46 0.47 5.14 -0.99
N VAL A 47 1.37 6.11 -1.15
CA VAL A 47 1.75 7.03 -0.06
C VAL A 47 0.59 7.94 0.37
N GLN A 48 -0.23 8.40 -0.57
CA GLN A 48 -1.30 9.37 -0.30
C GLN A 48 -2.49 8.80 0.47
N HIS A 49 -2.88 7.53 0.22
CA HIS A 49 -4.06 6.94 0.84
C HIS A 49 -3.72 6.11 2.07
N HIS A 50 -2.66 5.30 2.00
CA HIS A 50 -2.23 4.45 3.10
C HIS A 50 -0.72 4.30 3.03
N ASN A 51 0.03 4.95 3.94
CA ASN A 51 1.48 4.84 4.00
C ASN A 51 1.94 3.38 4.06
N THR A 52 2.23 2.79 2.91
CA THR A 52 2.58 1.38 2.72
C THR A 52 3.57 1.21 1.58
N ILE A 53 4.04 -0.01 1.40
CA ILE A 53 5.10 -0.35 0.44
C ILE A 53 4.50 -0.68 -0.92
N SER A 54 5.15 -0.20 -1.99
CA SER A 54 4.87 -0.58 -3.37
C SER A 54 6.09 -1.23 -4.01
N PHE A 55 5.93 -2.43 -4.56
CA PHE A 55 6.98 -3.14 -5.28
C PHE A 55 6.97 -2.75 -6.76
N VAL A 56 8.13 -2.43 -7.31
CA VAL A 56 8.29 -2.02 -8.71
C VAL A 56 8.75 -3.21 -9.54
N SER A 57 8.10 -3.45 -10.69
CA SER A 57 8.58 -4.43 -11.68
C SER A 57 9.87 -3.93 -12.34
N SER A 58 10.82 -4.83 -12.56
CA SER A 58 12.01 -4.59 -13.38
C SER A 58 11.66 -4.32 -14.84
#